data_AF-A0A257M892-F1
#
_entry.id   AF-A0A257M892-F1
#
_cell.length_a   1.000
_cell.length_b   1.000
_cell.length_c   1.000
_cell.angle_alpha   90.00
_cell.angle_beta   90.00
_cell.angle_gamma   90.00
#
_symmetry.space_group_name_H-M   'P 1'
#
loop_
_entity.id
_entity.type
_entity.pdbx_description
1 polymer ?
#
loop_
_entity_poly.entity_id
_entity_poly.type
_entity_poly.pdbx_seq_one_letter_code
_entity_poly.pdbx_strand_id
1 'polypeptide(L)' 'MIYLYYSEKFQAYNFGPEHPFNPARLMLASKLMEEEGLLDGL' A
#
# COMPACT_ATOMS: atom_id res chain seq x y z
N MET A 1 20.77 2.09 1.23
CA MET A 1 19.55 2.58 1.91
C MET A 1 18.36 2.05 1.16
N ILE A 2 17.39 1.44 1.83
CA ILE A 2 16.17 0.91 1.21
C ILE A 2 15.04 1.90 1.53
N TYR A 3 14.23 2.23 0.54
CA TYR A 3 13.14 3.20 0.67
C TYR A 3 11.82 2.59 0.19
N LEU A 4 10.75 2.78 0.96
CA LEU A 4 9.38 2.49 0.55
C LEU A 4 8.75 3.77 -0.01
N TYR A 5 8.32 3.73 -1.27
CA TYR A 5 7.51 4.80 -1.87
C TYR A 5 6.03 4.44 -1.78
N TYR A 6 5.34 5.07 -0.84
CA TYR A 6 3.91 4.88 -0.62
C TYR A 6 3.18 6.22 -0.53
N SER A 7 1.92 6.23 -0.97
CA SER A 7 1.00 7.35 -0.77
C SER A 7 -0.43 6.80 -0.65
N GLU A 8 -1.17 7.33 0.31
CA GLU A 8 -2.60 7.02 0.47
C GLU A 8 -3.42 7.38 -0.79
N LYS A 9 -2.92 8.32 -1.61
CA LYS A 9 -3.56 8.72 -2.88
C LYS A 9 -3.72 7.54 -3.86
N PHE A 10 -2.90 6.50 -3.75
CA PHE A 10 -3.07 5.31 -4.59
C PHE A 10 -4.40 4.59 -4.34
N GLN A 11 -5.02 4.76 -3.16
CA GLN A 11 -6.33 4.18 -2.85
C GLN A 11 -7.48 4.81 -3.62
N ALA A 12 -7.28 6.00 -4.20
CA ALA A 12 -8.31 6.68 -4.98
C ALA A 12 -8.45 6.14 -6.42
N TYR A 13 -7.55 5.26 -6.87
CA TYR A 13 -7.66 4.66 -8.20
C TYR A 13 -8.85 3.70 -8.27
N ASN A 14 -9.80 3.98 -9.15
CA ASN A 14 -10.90 3.06 -9.44
C ASN A 14 -10.66 2.40 -10.79
N PHE A 15 -10.46 1.07 -10.80
CA PHE A 15 -10.26 0.28 -12.02
C PHE A 15 -11.56 -0.27 -12.59
N GLY A 16 -12.69 -0.06 -11.92
CA GLY A 16 -13.99 -0.61 -12.29
C GLY A 16 -14.29 -1.95 -11.57
N PRO A 17 -15.57 -2.36 -11.55
CA PRO A 17 -16.07 -3.44 -10.69
C PRO A 17 -15.50 -4.83 -11.03
N GLU A 18 -15.20 -5.09 -12.30
CA GLU A 18 -14.72 -6.40 -12.77
C GLU A 18 -13.20 -6.47 -12.93
N HIS A 19 -12.50 -5.36 -12.65
CA HIS A 19 -11.06 -5.32 -12.85
C HIS A 19 -10.36 -6.04 -11.69
N PRO A 20 -9.49 -7.03 -11.97
CA PRO A 20 -8.90 -7.87 -10.91
C PRO A 20 -7.92 -7.11 -10.00
N PHE A 21 -7.43 -5.96 -10.44
CA PHE A 21 -6.52 -5.13 -9.66
C PHE A 21 -7.27 -4.22 -8.70
N ASN A 22 -7.08 -4.43 -7.40
CA ASN A 22 -7.64 -3.60 -6.33
C ASN A 22 -6.51 -2.80 -5.63
N PRO A 23 -6.58 -1.45 -5.59
CA PRO A 23 -5.56 -0.61 -4.93
C PRO A 23 -5.36 -0.88 -3.44
N ALA A 24 -6.37 -1.46 -2.76
CA ALA A 24 -6.30 -1.82 -1.35
C ALA A 24 -5.08 -2.70 -1.03
N ARG A 25 -4.59 -3.47 -2.01
CA ARG A 25 -3.38 -4.29 -1.86
C ARG A 25 -2.15 -3.50 -1.41
N LEU A 26 -2.01 -2.25 -1.84
CA LEU A 26 -0.85 -1.41 -1.50
C LEU A 26 -0.92 -0.96 -0.04
N MET A 27 -2.09 -0.53 0.41
CA MET A 27 -2.36 -0.20 1.82
C MET A 27 -2.14 -1.44 2.71
N LEU A 28 -2.69 -2.59 2.32
CA LEU A 28 -2.54 -3.83 3.09
C LEU A 28 -1.07 -4.24 3.24
N ALA A 29 -0.28 -4.17 2.17
CA ALA A 29 1.16 -4.47 2.24
C ALA A 29 1.91 -3.47 3.13
N SER A 30 1.64 -2.16 2.99
CA SER A 30 2.27 -1.13 3.82
C SER A 30 1.97 -1.33 5.31
N LYS A 31 0.71 -1.62 5.64
CA LYS A 31 0.27 -1.86 7.02
C LYS A 31 0.92 -3.10 7.62
N LEU A 32 1.02 -4.19 6.86
CA LEU A 32 1.71 -5.40 7.32
C LEU A 32 3.19 -5.11 7.59
N MET A 33 3.86 -4.35 6.73
CA MET A 33 5.27 -3.98 6.95
C MET A 33 5.45 -3.13 8.21
N GLU A 34 4.51 -2.24 8.50
CA GLU A 34 4.51 -1.43 9.72
C GLU A 34 4.31 -2.32 10.97
N GLU A 35 3.31 -3.20 10.96
CA GLU A 35 2.98 -4.11 12.07
C GLU A 35 4.11 -5.10 12.39
N GLU A 36 4.85 -5.54 11.37
CA GLU A 36 6.02 -6.43 11.51
C GLU A 36 7.32 -5.67 11.85
N GLY A 37 7.26 -4.35 12.02
CA GLY A 37 8.43 -3.52 12.36
C GLY A 37 9.48 -3.45 11.24
N LEU A 38 9.07 -3.63 9.99
CA LEU A 38 9.95 -3.56 8.81
C LEU A 38 10.17 -2.12 8.32
N LEU A 39 9.42 -1.16 8.86
CA LEU A 39 9.54 0.27 8.56
C LEU A 39 10.21 0.98 9.74
N ASP A 40 11.45 1.43 9.53
CA ASP A 40 12.17 2.24 10.50
C ASP A 40 11.56 3.65 10.54
N GLY A 41 10.87 3.99 11.64
CA GLY A 41 10.52 5.38 11.99
C GLY A 41 9.50 6.08 11.10
N LEU A 42 8.25 5.58 11.08
CA LEU A 42 7.09 6.43 10.78
C LEU A 42 6.81 7.41 11.92
#